data_AF-A0A226D8N6-F1
#
_entry.id   AF-A0A226D8N6-F1
#
_cell.length_a   1.000
_cell.length_b   1.000
_cell.length_c   1.000
_cell.angle_alpha   90.00
_cell.angle_beta   90.00
_cell.angle_gamma   90.00
#
_symmetry.space_group_name_H-M   'P 1'
#
loop_
_entity.id
_entity.type
_entity.pdbx_description
1 polymer ?
#
loop_
_entity_poly.entity_id
_entity_poly.type
_entity_poly.pdbx_seq_one_letter_code
_entity_poly.pdbx_strand_id
1 'polypeptide(L)'
;MTFINLIKLSLLLLQLYAPDGILAYRNHGESCRPENPSYNFNPNPCKDWLGLTCRGGTCQCSLTNSTYSQTPHTCVTTLGSQCNDVTQCETGYCGRRRRCDCLPGQRLSPDGRSCLKGFGHRKTDRWRPCHGDHIEMTTVFE
;
A
#
# COMPACT_ATOMS: atom_id res chain seq x y z
N MET A 1 -6.68 21.08 57.76
CA MET A 1 -7.47 21.32 56.53
C MET A 1 -6.54 21.50 55.32
N THR A 2 -5.79 20.47 54.94
CA THR A 2 -4.79 20.53 53.85
C THR A 2 -4.93 19.37 52.85
N PHE A 3 -5.59 18.28 53.26
CA PHE A 3 -5.80 17.08 52.44
C PHE A 3 -6.69 17.30 51.20
N ILE A 4 -7.71 18.16 51.32
CA ILE A 4 -8.67 18.40 50.23
C ILE A 4 -7.99 19.11 49.03
N ASN A 5 -6.97 19.92 49.29
CA ASN A 5 -6.24 20.63 48.23
C ASN A 5 -5.32 19.72 47.43
N LEU A 6 -4.72 18.68 48.05
CA LEU A 6 -3.86 17.72 47.35
C LEU A 6 -4.66 16.79 46.43
N ILE A 7 -5.87 16.39 46.83
CA ILE A 7 -6.76 15.57 45.99
C ILE A 7 -7.26 16.36 44.78
N LYS A 8 -7.60 17.65 44.96
CA LYS A 8 -7.96 18.51 43.84
C LYS A 8 -6.79 18.76 42.88
N LEU A 9 -5.58 18.91 43.41
CA LEU A 9 -4.38 19.09 42.59
C LEU A 9 -4.02 17.82 41.81
N SER A 10 -4.17 16.63 42.41
CA SER A 10 -3.92 15.35 41.74
C SER A 10 -4.98 15.03 40.68
N LEU A 11 -6.25 15.39 40.90
CA LEU A 11 -7.29 15.28 39.87
C LEU A 11 -7.07 16.25 38.69
N LEU A 12 -6.55 17.45 38.94
CA LEU A 12 -6.20 18.40 37.87
C LEU A 12 -5.01 17.89 37.03
N LEU A 13 -4.01 17.31 37.69
CA LEU A 13 -2.86 16.70 37.01
C LEU A 13 -3.26 15.45 36.20
N LEU A 14 -4.26 14.70 36.65
CA LEU A 14 -4.76 13.53 35.90
C LEU A 14 -5.47 13.92 34.60
N GLN A 15 -6.11 15.09 34.53
CA GLN A 15 -6.68 15.62 33.28
C GLN A 15 -5.62 16.19 32.34
N LEU A 16 -4.49 16.67 32.88
CA LEU A 16 -3.32 17.05 32.08
C LEU A 16 -2.54 15.83 31.55
N TYR A 17 -2.66 14.69 32.21
CA TYR A 17 -2.07 13.41 31.83
C TYR A 17 -3.07 12.52 31.08
N ALA A 18 -4.04 13.10 30.38
CA ALA A 18 -4.56 12.43 29.20
C ALA A 18 -3.37 12.37 28.24
N PRO A 19 -2.75 11.20 28.01
CA PRO A 19 -1.62 11.12 27.11
C PRO A 19 -2.07 11.78 25.81
N ASP A 20 -1.27 12.77 25.42
CA ASP A 20 -1.32 13.45 24.15
C ASP A 20 -1.94 12.55 23.11
N GLY A 21 -2.94 13.05 22.40
CA GLY A 21 -3.53 12.39 21.26
C GLY A 21 -2.43 11.94 20.32
N ILE A 22 -1.94 10.72 20.54
CA ILE A 22 -1.17 9.96 19.59
C ILE A 22 -2.12 9.96 18.42
N LEU A 23 -1.76 10.72 17.39
CA LEU A 23 -2.50 10.85 16.15
C LEU A 23 -2.70 9.42 15.64
N ALA A 24 -3.84 8.83 16.02
CA ALA A 24 -4.09 7.44 15.79
C ALA A 24 -4.25 7.31 14.28
N TYR A 25 -3.22 6.78 13.64
CA TYR A 25 -3.25 6.60 12.20
C TYR A 25 -4.43 5.70 11.83
N ARG A 26 -5.24 6.20 10.92
CA ARG A 26 -6.51 5.63 10.51
C ARG A 26 -6.32 4.51 9.50
N ASN A 27 -7.15 3.47 9.61
CA ASN A 27 -7.16 2.32 8.71
C ASN A 27 -7.94 2.62 7.42
N HIS A 28 -7.83 1.72 6.44
CA HIS A 28 -8.62 1.80 5.21
C HIS A 28 -10.12 1.88 5.51
N GLY A 29 -10.82 2.83 4.88
CA GLY A 29 -12.25 3.08 5.05
C GLY A 29 -12.62 3.98 6.24
N GLU A 30 -11.70 4.26 7.15
CA GLU A 30 -11.96 5.17 8.27
C GLU A 30 -11.97 6.63 7.82
N SER A 31 -12.75 7.46 8.53
CA SER A 31 -12.76 8.91 8.29
C SER A 31 -11.38 9.51 8.59
N CYS A 32 -10.84 10.22 7.59
CA CYS A 32 -9.58 10.96 7.71
C CYS A 32 -9.81 12.47 7.86
N ARG A 33 -11.07 12.93 7.86
CA ARG A 33 -11.39 14.30 8.27
C ARG A 33 -11.42 14.38 9.79
N PRO A 34 -10.81 15.42 10.39
CA PRO A 34 -11.01 15.67 11.81
C PRO A 34 -12.49 15.99 12.04
N GLU A 35 -13.12 15.26 12.97
CA GLU A 35 -14.46 15.61 13.47
C GLU A 35 -14.45 16.95 14.21
N ASN A 36 -13.27 17.42 14.62
CA ASN A 36 -13.06 18.66 15.33
C ASN A 36 -11.81 19.40 14.78
N PRO A 37 -11.97 20.53 14.06
CA PRO A 37 -10.85 21.22 13.40
C PRO A 37 -9.87 21.91 14.37
N SER A 38 -10.17 21.93 15.66
CA SER A 38 -9.44 22.71 16.68
C SER A 38 -8.22 22.00 17.29
N TYR A 39 -7.94 20.75 16.95
CA TYR A 39 -6.82 19.98 17.52
C TYR A 39 -5.90 19.41 16.44
N ASN A 40 -4.59 19.63 16.60
CA ASN A 40 -3.45 19.10 15.85
C ASN A 40 -3.79 18.44 14.51
N PHE A 41 -3.70 19.25 13.44
CA PHE A 41 -3.86 18.79 12.07
C PHE A 41 -2.66 17.93 11.68
N ASN A 42 -2.76 16.61 11.83
CA ASN A 42 -1.86 15.71 11.10
C ASN A 42 -2.21 15.83 9.61
N PRO A 43 -1.29 16.29 8.76
CA PRO A 43 -1.54 16.39 7.33
C PRO A 43 -1.76 15.01 6.68
N ASN A 44 -1.32 13.92 7.32
CA ASN A 44 -1.46 12.56 6.84
C ASN A 44 -2.00 11.63 7.95
N PRO A 45 -3.32 11.69 8.24
CA PRO A 45 -3.92 10.93 9.32
C PRO A 45 -4.12 9.44 8.99
N CYS A 46 -3.85 9.01 7.74
CA CYS A 46 -3.95 7.62 7.32
C CYS A 46 -2.61 6.90 7.54
N LYS A 47 -2.65 5.57 7.72
CA LYS A 47 -1.44 4.73 7.76
C LYS A 47 -0.76 4.71 6.39
N ASP A 48 0.04 5.73 6.12
CA ASP A 48 0.74 5.93 4.85
C ASP A 48 1.69 4.78 4.52
N TRP A 49 2.34 4.17 5.51
CA TRP A 49 3.17 2.97 5.39
C TRP A 49 2.40 1.70 4.94
N LEU A 50 1.06 1.75 4.88
CA LEU A 50 0.21 0.73 4.25
C LEU A 50 -0.26 1.16 2.84
N GLY A 51 0.33 2.23 2.30
CA GLY A 51 -0.03 2.82 1.01
C GLY A 51 -1.31 3.63 1.04
N LEU A 52 -1.82 4.00 2.22
CA LEU A 52 -3.08 4.74 2.38
C LEU A 52 -2.88 6.26 2.34
N THR A 53 -3.88 6.97 1.84
CA THR A 53 -3.95 8.43 1.83
C THR A 53 -5.39 8.89 2.03
N CYS A 54 -5.58 10.14 2.46
CA CYS A 54 -6.89 10.71 2.65
C CYS A 54 -7.48 11.16 1.30
N ARG A 55 -8.50 10.45 0.81
CA ARG A 55 -9.25 10.81 -0.41
C ARG A 55 -10.74 10.81 -0.12
N GLY A 56 -11.42 11.89 -0.53
CA GLY A 56 -12.86 12.04 -0.32
C GLY A 56 -13.29 12.03 1.16
N GLY A 57 -12.38 12.32 2.10
CA GLY A 57 -12.66 12.29 3.53
C GLY A 57 -12.51 10.91 4.20
N THR A 58 -12.06 9.89 3.45
CA THR A 58 -11.76 8.55 4.00
C THR A 58 -10.34 8.10 3.63
N CYS A 59 -9.75 7.21 4.43
CA CYS A 59 -8.46 6.60 4.09
C CYS A 59 -8.64 5.55 3.00
N GLN A 60 -7.98 5.77 1.86
CA GLN A 60 -8.06 4.93 0.67
C GLN A 60 -6.65 4.69 0.11
N CYS A 61 -6.50 3.73 -0.80
CA CYS A 61 -5.20 3.50 -1.42
C CYS A 61 -4.71 4.72 -2.24
N SER A 62 -3.43 5.01 -2.12
CA SER A 62 -2.78 6.18 -2.72
C SER A 62 -2.66 6.12 -4.23
N LEU A 63 -2.37 4.93 -4.77
CA LEU A 63 -2.32 4.68 -6.20
C LEU A 63 -3.72 4.39 -6.73
N THR A 64 -4.07 4.98 -7.87
CA THR A 64 -5.42 4.88 -8.45
C THR A 64 -5.80 3.45 -8.84
N ASN A 65 -4.82 2.60 -9.16
CA ASN A 65 -5.02 1.20 -9.57
C ASN A 65 -4.54 0.22 -8.48
N SER A 66 -4.60 0.59 -7.21
CA SER A 66 -4.35 -0.32 -6.10
C SER A 66 -5.61 -0.56 -5.27
N THR A 67 -5.67 -1.73 -4.66
CA THR A 67 -6.77 -2.19 -3.82
C THR A 67 -6.23 -2.55 -2.45
N TYR A 68 -7.03 -2.32 -1.40
CA TYR A 68 -6.62 -2.71 -0.06
C TYR A 68 -6.84 -4.22 0.12
N SER A 69 -5.75 -4.96 0.35
CA SER A 69 -5.83 -6.39 0.59
C SER A 69 -5.89 -6.69 2.08
N GLN A 70 -6.89 -7.47 2.49
CA GLN A 70 -7.08 -7.85 3.88
C GLN A 70 -6.06 -8.89 4.36
N THR A 71 -5.37 -9.59 3.46
CA THR A 71 -4.41 -10.64 3.84
C THR A 71 -3.07 -10.05 4.32
N PRO A 72 -2.37 -9.21 3.53
CA PRO A 72 -1.20 -8.49 4.01
C PRO A 72 -1.54 -7.19 4.75
N HIS A 73 -2.83 -6.84 4.89
CA HIS A 73 -3.31 -5.57 5.46
C HIS A 73 -2.62 -4.33 4.87
N THR A 74 -2.47 -4.29 3.54
CA THR A 74 -1.82 -3.18 2.83
C THR A 74 -2.43 -2.98 1.45
N CYS A 75 -2.18 -1.82 0.86
CA CYS A 75 -2.53 -1.56 -0.53
C CYS A 75 -1.63 -2.37 -1.47
N VAL A 76 -2.27 -3.12 -2.36
CA VAL A 76 -1.62 -3.96 -3.38
C VAL A 76 -2.04 -3.53 -4.78
N THR A 77 -1.20 -3.82 -5.77
CA THR A 77 -1.52 -3.59 -7.18
C THR A 77 -1.18 -4.83 -8.03
N THR A 78 -1.82 -4.93 -9.19
CA THR A 78 -1.68 -6.08 -10.09
C THR A 78 -0.40 -6.00 -10.93
N LEU A 79 -0.02 -7.13 -11.55
CA LEU A 79 1.11 -7.18 -12.47
C LEU A 79 0.99 -6.14 -13.60
N GLY A 80 2.11 -5.51 -13.96
CA GLY A 80 2.19 -4.45 -14.96
C GLY A 80 1.73 -3.06 -14.49
N SER A 81 1.02 -2.97 -13.36
CA SER A 81 0.58 -1.70 -12.77
C SER A 81 1.71 -1.02 -11.99
N GLN A 82 1.55 0.29 -11.76
CA GLN A 82 2.52 1.09 -11.03
C GLN A 82 2.56 0.68 -9.55
N CYS A 83 3.77 0.53 -9.01
CA CYS A 83 4.04 0.29 -7.60
C CYS A 83 5.03 1.32 -7.06
N ASN A 84 5.19 1.40 -5.74
CA ASN A 84 6.17 2.26 -5.08
C ASN A 84 6.73 1.54 -3.85
N ASP A 85 7.53 2.24 -3.05
CA ASP A 85 8.21 1.65 -1.88
C ASP A 85 7.25 1.16 -0.79
N VAL A 86 5.95 1.46 -0.92
CA VAL A 86 4.93 1.21 0.11
C VAL A 86 3.78 0.34 -0.40
N THR A 87 3.33 0.55 -1.64
CA THR A 87 2.30 -0.26 -2.30
C THR A 87 2.93 -1.53 -2.82
N GLN A 88 2.46 -2.66 -2.32
CA GLN A 88 3.01 -3.96 -2.68
C GLN A 88 2.41 -4.47 -3.99
N CYS A 89 3.08 -5.44 -4.60
CA CYS A 89 2.52 -6.19 -5.71
C CYS A 89 1.72 -7.38 -5.17
N GLU A 90 0.49 -7.56 -5.63
CA GLU A 90 -0.34 -8.72 -5.26
C GLU A 90 0.34 -10.03 -5.64
N THR A 91 1.06 -10.03 -6.77
CA THR A 91 1.91 -11.13 -7.22
C THR A 91 3.21 -10.54 -7.79
N GLY A 92 4.33 -11.23 -7.58
CA GLY A 92 5.63 -10.79 -8.07
C GLY A 92 6.30 -9.78 -7.13
N TYR A 93 6.98 -8.78 -7.70
CA TYR A 93 7.71 -7.76 -6.95
C TYR A 93 7.68 -6.41 -7.65
N CYS A 94 7.94 -5.33 -6.91
CA CYS A 94 8.06 -4.00 -7.49
C CYS A 94 9.41 -3.84 -8.19
N GLY A 95 9.40 -3.82 -9.52
CA GLY A 95 10.58 -3.69 -10.37
C GLY A 95 11.18 -2.28 -10.35
N ARG A 96 12.39 -2.14 -10.92
CA ARG A 96 13.11 -0.85 -11.00
C ARG A 96 12.35 0.23 -11.77
N ARG A 97 11.48 -0.17 -12.70
CA ARG A 97 10.61 0.74 -13.45
C ARG A 97 9.36 1.17 -12.65
N ARG A 98 9.31 0.87 -11.34
CA ARG A 98 8.16 1.10 -10.46
C ARG A 98 6.88 0.46 -11.00
N ARG A 99 7.02 -0.78 -11.50
CA ARG A 99 5.90 -1.62 -11.95
C ARG A 99 6.01 -3.01 -11.35
N CYS A 100 4.88 -3.66 -11.14
CA CYS A 100 4.86 -5.03 -10.65
C CYS A 100 5.29 -6.01 -11.74
N ASP A 101 6.40 -6.70 -11.49
CA ASP A 101 7.05 -7.64 -12.40
C ASP A 101 7.16 -9.03 -11.75
N CYS A 102 7.27 -10.07 -12.57
CA CYS A 102 7.52 -11.44 -12.09
C CYS A 102 8.97 -11.62 -11.65
N LEU A 103 9.19 -12.38 -10.57
CA LEU A 103 10.53 -12.66 -10.05
C LEU A 103 11.44 -13.28 -11.13
N PRO A 104 12.77 -13.05 -11.08
CA PRO A 104 13.71 -13.68 -11.99
C PRO A 104 13.50 -15.21 -12.07
N GLY A 105 13.39 -15.75 -13.29
CA GLY A 105 13.11 -17.17 -13.53
C GLY A 105 11.63 -17.55 -13.53
N GLN A 106 10.72 -16.60 -13.32
CA GLN A 106 9.29 -16.77 -13.54
C GLN A 106 8.87 -16.12 -14.87
N ARG A 107 7.76 -16.58 -15.43
CA ARG A 107 7.15 -16.01 -16.63
C ARG A 107 5.76 -15.47 -16.32
N LEU A 108 5.35 -14.41 -16.99
CA LEU A 108 3.97 -13.94 -16.95
C LEU A 108 3.06 -15.00 -17.54
N SER A 109 1.94 -15.27 -16.88
CA SER A 109 0.89 -16.14 -17.42
C SER A 109 0.26 -15.51 -18.67
N PRO A 110 -0.31 -16.30 -19.61
CA PRO A 110 -0.88 -15.75 -20.84
C PRO A 110 -2.03 -14.75 -20.61
N ASP A 111 -2.76 -14.89 -19.51
CA ASP A 111 -3.82 -13.97 -19.08
C ASP A 111 -3.27 -12.68 -18.44
N GLY A 112 -1.96 -12.56 -18.23
CA GLY A 112 -1.30 -11.37 -17.73
C GLY A 112 -1.47 -11.11 -16.23
N ARG A 113 -2.06 -12.04 -15.47
CA ARG A 113 -2.47 -11.83 -14.07
C ARG A 113 -1.58 -12.51 -13.04
N SER A 114 -0.80 -13.52 -13.42
CA SER A 114 0.00 -14.32 -12.49
C SER A 114 1.40 -14.60 -12.99
N CYS A 115 2.29 -14.99 -12.07
CA CYS A 115 3.65 -15.42 -12.39
C CYS A 115 3.75 -16.94 -12.29
N LEU A 116 4.07 -17.59 -13.40
CA LEU A 116 4.27 -19.04 -13.47
C LEU A 116 5.75 -19.35 -13.22
N LYS A 117 6.03 -20.39 -12.42
CA LYS A 117 7.40 -20.93 -12.30
C LYS A 117 7.89 -21.34 -13.70
N GLY A 118 9.03 -20.80 -14.14
CA GLY A 118 9.65 -21.22 -15.38
C GLY A 118 10.17 -22.64 -15.24
N PHE A 119 9.47 -23.62 -15.80
CA PHE A 119 10.04 -24.94 -16.05
C PHE A 119 10.67 -24.93 -17.44
N GLY A 120 12.00 -25.02 -17.50
CA GLY A 120 12.73 -25.32 -18.74
C GLY A 120 13.77 -24.29 -19.14
N HIS A 121 15.02 -24.56 -18.77
CA HIS A 121 16.14 -24.20 -19.62
C HIS A 121 16.08 -25.05 -20.90
N ARG A 122 15.60 -24.49 -22.02
CA ARG A 122 16.26 -24.76 -23.30
C ARG A 122 17.22 -23.61 -23.56
N LYS A 123 18.50 -23.95 -23.54
CA LYS A 123 19.66 -23.08 -23.75
C LYS A 123 19.69 -22.58 -25.21
N THR A 124 18.83 -21.67 -25.65
CA THR A 124 19.12 -20.92 -26.90
C THR A 124 18.31 -19.65 -27.12
N ASP A 125 17.20 -19.42 -26.42
CA ASP A 125 16.37 -18.27 -26.80
C ASP A 125 16.88 -17.01 -26.11
N ARG A 126 17.48 -16.13 -26.92
CA ARG A 126 17.79 -14.74 -26.58
C ARG A 126 16.54 -14.10 -25.98
N TRP A 127 16.54 -13.94 -24.67
CA TRP A 127 15.54 -13.20 -23.92
C TRP A 127 15.49 -11.76 -24.43
N ARG A 128 14.49 -11.42 -25.24
CA ARG A 128 14.12 -10.02 -25.41
C ARG A 128 13.22 -9.65 -24.23
N PRO A 129 13.50 -8.54 -23.52
CA PRO A 129 12.52 -8.00 -22.59
C PRO A 129 11.26 -7.69 -23.40
N CYS A 130 10.10 -8.10 -22.88
CA CYS A 130 8.80 -7.68 -23.41
C CYS A 130 8.68 -6.17 -23.22
N HIS A 131 9.27 -5.40 -24.13
CA HIS A 131 8.89 -4.03 -24.37
C HIS A 131 7.52 -4.10 -25.03
N GLY A 132 6.53 -3.49 -24.37
CA GLY A 132 5.22 -3.28 -24.98
C GLY A 132 5.42 -2.54 -26.29
N ASP A 133 4.96 -3.15 -27.36
CA ASP A 133 4.22 -2.55 -28.46
C ASP A 133 3.76 -3.72 -29.34
N HIS A 134 2.44 -3.89 -29.45
CA HIS A 134 1.69 -4.76 -30.37
C HIS A 134 2.31 -6.11 -30.79
N ILE A 135 1.76 -7.22 -30.30
CA ILE A 135 1.99 -8.54 -30.89
C ILE A 135 0.90 -8.79 -31.94
N GLU A 136 1.19 -8.49 -33.21
CA GLU A 136 0.55 -9.23 -34.30
C GLU A 136 1.13 -10.65 -34.30
N MET A 137 0.28 -11.63 -34.00
CA MET A 137 0.61 -13.05 -34.16
C MET A 137 0.71 -13.38 -35.64
N THR A 138 1.92 -13.47 -36.17
CA THR A 138 2.16 -14.24 -37.40
C THR A 138 2.57 -15.66 -37.00
N THR A 139 1.62 -16.57 -37.04
CA THR A 139 1.83 -18.02 -36.94
C THR A 139 2.57 -18.49 -38.20
N VAL A 140 3.85 -18.83 -38.08
CA VAL A 140 4.55 -19.64 -39.09
C VAL A 140 4.45 -21.09 -38.62
N PHE A 141 3.74 -21.91 -39.37
CA PHE A 141 3.76 -23.37 -39.23
C PHE A 141 4.94 -23.90 -40.05
N GLU A 142 5.84 -24.64 -39.41
CA GLU A 142 6.72 -25.61 -40.08
C GLU A 142 6.06 -27.00 -40.04
#